data_AF-A0A5R8NYX8-F1
#
_entry.id   AF-A0A5R8NYX8-F1
#
_cell.length_a   1.000
_cell.length_b   1.000
_cell.length_c   1.000
_cell.angle_alpha   90.00
_cell.angle_beta   90.00
_cell.angle_gamma   90.00
#
_symmetry.space_group_name_H-M   'P 1'
#
loop_
_entity.id
_entity.type
_entity.pdbx_description
1 polymer ?
#
loop_
_entity_poly.entity_id
_entity_poly.type
_entity_poly.pdbx_seq_one_letter_code
_entity_poly.pdbx_strand_id
1 'polypeptide(L)'
;MTPNSPERIITVRSTDAREGLFRRRELTVFLLLAFTIPWLLWLLRTLTGVDLVAGGGMLGAGLATFVVVRWIRRPGNISRETAMAPLRPKGPLVRYCVIGLAAPLVLAFLAVAIGALAGVYPVDLAGFSGLREIYAPDTAGQDGVPVGPILSALTVNLGLSALMLPLFFCEEWAWRGFLLPRLRPLGLWPALLLGGLIWGLWHLPGYVGTGTAHRLVPFLVTAMLFNVLLGWLRLASGLIWPCVIAHAVNNTLITGFVNVLFSPDDPEALSNPWTIGLSGWPGWLVMIAVIAALAGSGAFRRAAAREPVPARVTGRVGRLRRIQAGVLSVVLVAGLTGAAVEQSLALTDPQRHAAPGRLVNLDTHQLRLRCLGSQGPTIVFASGWGDSATTWADLQDTLATSGRRSCAYDRAGYAWSSQAPGDQDVTTQAGDLAAVLSRAGEPGPFVLVGHSWGGHVARLFHARWPDRVAGMVLLDPADEQATNDLAAPATIQAKVWSAVAAVGLLRTGDWMVDPREPRLTRDNVPVVFGPATWEAAAAEMRAYDASTRDVRELPRTAKSWNSLPVTVISARGDQQTITHHRQIAALSTRGRHIVAPIADHYLPGASF
;
A
#
# COMPACT_ATOMS: atom_id res chain seq x y z
N MET A 1 -33.37 -21.87 80.69
CA MET A 1 -34.60 -21.06 80.73
C MET A 1 -34.57 -20.09 79.55
N THR A 2 -35.51 -20.30 78.63
CA THR A 2 -36.16 -19.32 77.72
C THR A 2 -35.34 -18.56 76.65
N PRO A 3 -35.96 -18.29 75.48
CA PRO A 3 -35.42 -18.80 74.22
C PRO A 3 -35.44 -17.79 73.04
N ASN A 4 -34.97 -18.25 71.88
CA ASN A 4 -35.42 -17.94 70.52
C ASN A 4 -35.65 -16.46 70.12
N SER A 5 -34.78 -15.99 69.21
CA SER A 5 -35.20 -15.08 68.13
C SER A 5 -34.81 -15.71 66.78
N PRO A 6 -35.74 -15.82 65.82
CA PRO A 6 -35.48 -16.51 64.56
C PRO A 6 -34.69 -15.61 63.60
N GLU A 7 -33.62 -16.16 63.02
CA GLU A 7 -32.92 -15.56 61.89
C GLU A 7 -33.93 -15.29 60.76
N ARG A 8 -34.04 -14.01 60.37
CA ARG A 8 -34.73 -13.62 59.15
C ARG A 8 -33.93 -14.19 57.98
N ILE A 9 -34.37 -15.34 57.48
CA ILE A 9 -34.08 -15.79 56.12
C ILE A 9 -34.63 -14.69 55.21
N ILE A 10 -33.75 -13.79 54.76
CA ILE A 10 -34.02 -12.91 53.63
C ILE A 10 -34.06 -13.83 52.42
N THR A 11 -35.24 -14.36 52.13
CA THR A 11 -35.57 -14.86 50.80
C THR A 11 -35.49 -13.67 49.85
N VAL A 12 -34.31 -13.49 49.26
CA VAL A 12 -34.15 -12.65 48.07
C VAL A 12 -35.06 -13.26 47.02
N ARG A 13 -36.25 -12.65 46.85
CA ARG A 13 -37.18 -12.97 45.77
C ARG A 13 -36.39 -13.02 44.46
N SER A 14 -36.57 -14.10 43.73
CA SER A 14 -35.92 -14.49 42.48
C SER A 14 -36.34 -13.63 41.28
N THR A 15 -36.40 -12.30 41.44
CA THR A 15 -36.78 -11.37 40.36
C THR A 15 -35.58 -10.80 39.59
N ASP A 16 -34.34 -10.98 40.05
CA ASP A 16 -33.13 -10.51 39.34
C ASP A 16 -32.50 -11.54 38.38
N ALA A 17 -33.08 -12.72 38.24
CA ALA A 17 -32.57 -13.78 37.36
C ALA A 17 -32.79 -13.51 35.84
N ARG A 18 -33.29 -12.32 35.45
CA ARG A 18 -33.59 -11.96 34.04
C ARG A 18 -32.74 -10.85 33.42
N GLU A 19 -31.72 -10.31 34.11
CA GLU A 19 -30.86 -9.24 33.54
C GLU A 19 -29.49 -9.73 32.99
N GLY A 20 -29.35 -11.01 32.66
CA GLY A 20 -28.10 -11.61 32.17
C GLY A 20 -27.97 -11.82 30.66
N LEU A 21 -29.02 -11.61 29.86
CA LEU A 21 -29.01 -11.96 28.44
C LEU A 21 -28.76 -10.74 27.55
N PHE A 22 -27.69 -10.82 26.74
CA PHE A 22 -27.53 -10.14 25.44
C PHE A 22 -28.14 -8.73 25.37
N ARG A 23 -27.36 -7.67 25.67
CA ARG A 23 -27.76 -6.29 25.32
C ARG A 23 -27.71 -6.12 23.80
N ARG A 24 -28.71 -6.68 23.11
CA ARG A 24 -28.82 -6.77 21.64
C ARG A 24 -28.54 -5.42 20.98
N ARG A 25 -29.04 -4.34 21.57
CA ARG A 25 -28.82 -2.96 21.09
C ARG A 25 -27.34 -2.59 20.91
N GLU A 26 -26.46 -2.90 21.85
CA GLU A 26 -25.03 -2.57 21.74
C GLU A 26 -24.36 -3.34 20.59
N LEU A 27 -24.65 -4.64 20.54
CA LEU A 27 -24.09 -5.54 19.53
C LEU A 27 -24.61 -5.19 18.12
N THR A 28 -25.91 -4.90 17.99
CA THR A 28 -26.52 -4.49 16.73
C THR A 28 -25.89 -3.20 16.21
N VAL A 29 -25.74 -2.16 17.04
CA VAL A 29 -25.12 -0.90 16.59
C VAL A 29 -23.65 -1.10 16.21
N PHE A 30 -22.91 -1.89 16.99
CA PHE A 30 -21.52 -2.20 16.67
C PHE A 30 -21.40 -2.92 15.32
N LEU A 31 -22.18 -3.98 15.10
CA LEU A 31 -22.13 -4.76 13.86
C LEU A 31 -22.57 -3.92 12.65
N LEU A 32 -23.62 -3.10 12.78
CA LEU A 32 -24.05 -2.19 11.72
C LEU A 32 -22.91 -1.24 11.34
N LEU A 33 -22.33 -0.52 12.30
CA LEU A 33 -21.24 0.42 12.01
C LEU A 33 -20.00 -0.28 11.44
N ALA A 34 -19.59 -1.40 12.04
CA ALA A 34 -18.40 -2.13 11.64
C ALA A 34 -18.50 -2.70 10.22
N PHE A 35 -19.68 -3.15 9.79
CA PHE A 35 -19.89 -3.68 8.43
C PHE A 35 -20.24 -2.59 7.41
N THR A 36 -20.99 -1.57 7.79
CA THR A 36 -21.37 -0.50 6.84
C THR A 36 -20.15 0.28 6.37
N ILE A 37 -19.16 0.56 7.22
CA ILE A 37 -17.99 1.37 6.83
C ILE A 37 -17.19 0.72 5.68
N PRO A 38 -16.74 -0.55 5.77
CA PRO A 38 -16.07 -1.22 4.64
C PRO A 38 -16.91 -1.30 3.36
N TRP A 39 -18.23 -1.47 3.45
CA TRP A 39 -19.11 -1.47 2.28
C TRP A 39 -19.26 -0.09 1.64
N LEU A 40 -19.25 0.99 2.44
CA LEU A 40 -19.18 2.35 1.91
C LEU A 40 -17.83 2.64 1.26
N LEU A 41 -16.74 2.14 1.84
CA LEU A 41 -15.41 2.23 1.25
C LEU A 41 -15.30 1.39 -0.03
N TRP A 42 -15.98 0.26 -0.09
CA TRP A 42 -16.11 -0.53 -1.32
C TRP A 42 -16.94 0.19 -2.36
N LEU A 43 -18.05 0.83 -1.99
CA LEU A 43 -18.84 1.64 -2.91
C LEU A 43 -17.98 2.81 -3.43
N LEU A 44 -17.22 3.46 -2.55
CA LEU A 44 -16.23 4.47 -2.94
C LEU A 44 -15.22 3.89 -3.93
N ARG A 45 -14.66 2.70 -3.67
CA ARG A 45 -13.77 2.01 -4.60
C ARG A 45 -14.43 1.74 -5.94
N THR A 46 -15.67 1.27 -5.97
CA THR A 46 -16.40 0.99 -7.22
C THR A 46 -16.74 2.27 -7.99
N LEU A 47 -16.99 3.38 -7.29
CA LEU A 47 -17.36 4.67 -7.91
C LEU A 47 -16.15 5.52 -8.31
N THR A 48 -15.01 5.33 -7.65
CA THR A 48 -13.83 6.21 -7.77
C THR A 48 -12.52 5.46 -8.02
N GLY A 49 -12.56 4.13 -8.10
CA GLY A 49 -11.39 3.25 -8.19
C GLY A 49 -10.52 3.16 -6.92
N VAL A 50 -10.71 4.02 -5.92
CA VAL A 50 -9.79 4.15 -4.78
C VAL A 50 -10.03 3.03 -3.76
N ASP A 51 -9.03 2.17 -3.57
CA ASP A 51 -9.12 1.10 -2.57
C ASP A 51 -8.61 1.53 -1.19
N LEU A 52 -9.54 1.99 -0.35
CA LEU A 52 -9.30 2.20 1.10
C LEU A 52 -9.96 1.11 1.95
N VAL A 53 -10.45 0.02 1.35
CA VAL A 53 -11.35 -0.93 2.00
C VAL A 53 -10.67 -1.60 3.19
N ALA A 54 -9.41 -2.04 3.03
CA ALA A 54 -8.67 -2.71 4.09
C ALA A 54 -8.32 -1.76 5.26
N GLY A 55 -7.49 -0.74 5.01
CA GLY A 55 -7.03 0.17 6.07
C GLY A 55 -8.16 1.03 6.67
N GLY A 56 -9.05 1.56 5.84
CA GLY A 56 -10.21 2.33 6.28
C GLY A 56 -11.24 1.46 7.01
N GLY A 57 -11.38 0.20 6.60
CA GLY A 57 -12.18 -0.78 7.32
C GLY A 57 -11.68 -0.98 8.75
N MET A 58 -10.38 -1.28 8.92
CA MET A 58 -9.78 -1.51 10.24
C MET A 58 -10.00 -0.31 11.18
N LEU A 59 -9.79 0.91 10.69
CA LEU A 59 -10.12 2.14 11.42
C LEU A 59 -11.61 2.24 11.75
N GLY A 60 -12.47 1.90 10.80
CA GLY A 60 -13.92 1.85 10.95
C GLY A 60 -14.38 0.92 12.06
N ALA A 61 -13.78 -0.27 12.19
CA ALA A 61 -14.07 -1.21 13.27
C ALA A 61 -13.69 -0.63 14.65
N GLY A 62 -12.55 0.06 14.72
CA GLY A 62 -12.13 0.82 15.91
C GLY A 62 -13.12 1.94 16.24
N LEU A 63 -13.55 2.72 15.23
CA LEU A 63 -14.54 3.79 15.40
C LEU A 63 -15.89 3.25 15.88
N ALA A 64 -16.37 2.14 15.32
CA ALA A 64 -17.59 1.47 15.76
C ALA A 64 -17.51 1.10 17.26
N THR A 65 -16.37 0.54 17.67
CA THR A 65 -16.11 0.21 19.08
C THR A 65 -16.12 1.45 19.96
N PHE A 66 -15.42 2.51 19.55
CA PHE A 66 -15.40 3.79 20.25
C PHE A 66 -16.82 4.34 20.42
N VAL A 67 -17.61 4.33 19.34
CA VAL A 67 -18.97 4.86 19.34
C VAL A 67 -19.84 4.15 20.36
N VAL A 68 -19.90 2.82 20.30
CA VAL A 68 -20.75 2.03 21.18
C VAL A 68 -20.30 2.15 22.63
N VAL A 69 -19.01 2.05 22.89
CA VAL A 69 -18.49 2.11 24.25
C VAL A 69 -18.65 3.52 24.86
N ARG A 70 -18.38 4.58 24.09
CA ARG A 70 -18.40 5.95 24.59
C ARG A 70 -19.80 6.51 24.80
N TRP A 71 -20.77 6.17 23.94
CA TRP A 71 -22.08 6.83 23.94
C TRP A 71 -23.25 5.92 24.30
N ILE A 72 -23.15 4.61 24.04
CA ILE A 72 -24.23 3.66 24.34
C ILE A 72 -23.99 3.00 25.70
N ARG A 73 -22.85 2.32 25.87
CA ARG A 73 -22.56 1.57 27.11
C ARG A 73 -22.10 2.47 28.26
N ARG A 74 -21.24 3.44 27.95
CA ARG A 74 -20.66 4.39 28.92
C ARG A 74 -20.07 3.69 30.17
N PRO A 75 -19.16 2.70 30.00
CA PRO A 75 -18.59 2.00 31.13
C PRO A 75 -17.73 2.95 31.97
N GLY A 76 -17.61 2.67 33.28
CA GLY A 76 -16.73 3.43 34.17
C GLY A 76 -15.26 3.41 33.75
N ASN A 77 -14.82 2.34 33.07
CA ASN A 77 -13.46 2.25 32.52
C ASN A 77 -13.45 1.47 31.19
N ILE A 78 -13.32 2.21 30.08
CA ILE A 78 -13.26 1.67 28.71
C ILE A 78 -12.13 0.65 28.55
N SER A 79 -10.97 0.91 29.15
CA SER A 79 -9.79 0.06 29.01
C SER A 79 -9.92 -1.26 29.73
N ARG A 80 -10.58 -1.32 30.89
CA ARG A 80 -10.89 -2.62 31.51
C ARG A 80 -11.98 -3.35 30.75
N GLU A 81 -13.02 -2.62 30.34
CA GLU A 81 -14.16 -3.16 29.61
C GLU A 81 -13.78 -3.82 28.28
N THR A 82 -12.80 -3.26 27.59
CA THR A 82 -12.33 -3.75 26.27
C THR A 82 -10.94 -4.41 26.35
N ALA A 83 -10.51 -4.77 27.56
CA ALA A 83 -9.25 -5.49 27.82
C ALA A 83 -7.97 -4.85 27.25
N MET A 84 -7.91 -3.52 27.36
CA MET A 84 -6.68 -2.75 27.16
C MET A 84 -5.81 -2.67 28.44
N ALA A 85 -6.29 -3.08 29.63
CA ALA A 85 -5.59 -3.00 30.92
C ALA A 85 -5.84 -4.23 31.84
N PRO A 86 -4.86 -4.68 32.66
CA PRO A 86 -3.99 -3.81 33.47
C PRO A 86 -2.46 -4.00 33.32
N LEU A 87 -1.75 -2.88 33.52
CA LEU A 87 -0.27 -2.76 33.51
C LEU A 87 0.47 -3.51 34.65
N ARG A 88 -0.19 -4.37 35.46
CA ARG A 88 0.46 -5.21 36.50
C ARG A 88 -0.38 -6.45 36.90
N PRO A 89 0.26 -7.59 37.24
CA PRO A 89 1.70 -7.84 37.12
C PRO A 89 2.12 -8.09 35.66
N LYS A 90 3.29 -7.57 35.29
CA LYS A 90 3.80 -7.56 33.90
C LYS A 90 4.20 -8.96 33.37
N GLY A 91 4.46 -9.92 34.26
CA GLY A 91 4.99 -11.25 33.89
C GLY A 91 4.10 -12.03 32.91
N PRO A 92 2.81 -12.26 33.22
CA PRO A 92 1.88 -12.89 32.28
C PRO A 92 1.74 -12.13 30.96
N LEU A 93 1.72 -10.79 30.98
CA LEU A 93 1.64 -9.97 29.76
C LEU A 93 2.86 -10.19 28.85
N VAL A 94 4.08 -10.08 29.39
CA VAL A 94 5.31 -10.29 28.60
C VAL A 94 5.32 -11.69 27.99
N ARG A 95 4.98 -12.72 28.78
CA ARG A 95 4.89 -14.10 28.28
C ARG A 95 3.96 -14.22 27.08
N TYR A 96 2.76 -13.64 27.13
CA TYR A 96 1.82 -13.74 26.02
C TYR A 96 2.18 -12.83 24.84
N CYS A 97 2.85 -11.69 25.06
CA CYS A 97 3.41 -10.91 23.95
C CYS A 97 4.52 -11.68 23.23
N VAL A 98 5.39 -12.40 23.95
CA VAL A 98 6.39 -13.29 23.35
C VAL A 98 5.72 -14.42 22.57
N ILE A 99 4.66 -15.03 23.12
CA ILE A 99 3.86 -16.02 22.38
C ILE A 99 3.24 -15.38 21.13
N GLY A 100 2.69 -14.16 21.22
CA GLY A 100 2.11 -13.45 20.09
C GLY A 100 3.14 -13.14 18.99
N LEU A 101 4.39 -12.86 19.36
CA LEU A 101 5.48 -12.67 18.42
C LEU A 101 5.93 -14.00 17.77
N ALA A 102 6.16 -15.03 18.58
CA ALA A 102 6.80 -16.27 18.14
C ALA A 102 5.84 -17.27 17.49
N ALA A 103 4.59 -17.38 17.98
CA ALA A 103 3.68 -18.42 17.52
C ALA A 103 3.32 -18.28 16.03
N PRO A 104 2.96 -17.11 15.48
CA PRO A 104 2.68 -16.98 14.05
C PRO A 104 3.88 -17.34 13.17
N LEU A 105 5.11 -17.02 13.61
CA LEU A 105 6.34 -17.42 12.93
C LEU A 105 6.45 -18.95 12.85
N VAL A 106 6.35 -19.63 14.00
CA VAL A 106 6.44 -21.09 14.05
C VAL A 106 5.35 -21.75 13.20
N LEU A 107 4.12 -21.23 13.25
CA LEU A 107 3.01 -21.73 12.43
C LEU A 107 3.31 -21.58 10.94
N ALA A 108 3.85 -20.44 10.51
CA ALA A 108 4.20 -20.19 9.12
C ALA A 108 5.32 -21.13 8.64
N PHE A 109 6.40 -21.29 9.41
CA PHE A 109 7.48 -22.23 9.07
C PHE A 109 7.01 -23.68 8.98
N LEU A 110 6.16 -24.13 9.91
CA LEU A 110 5.59 -25.47 9.87
C LEU A 110 4.67 -25.65 8.67
N ALA A 111 3.86 -24.64 8.32
CA ALA A 111 3.00 -24.69 7.15
C ALA A 111 3.83 -24.83 5.85
N VAL A 112 4.92 -24.08 5.74
CA VAL A 112 5.87 -24.18 4.62
C VAL A 112 6.51 -25.57 4.57
N ALA A 113 7.00 -26.07 5.71
CA ALA A 113 7.62 -27.39 5.78
C ALA A 113 6.64 -28.53 5.38
N ILE A 114 5.39 -28.46 5.81
CA ILE A 114 4.38 -29.47 5.45
C ILE A 114 4.05 -29.40 3.96
N GLY A 115 3.86 -28.21 3.39
CA GLY A 115 3.58 -28.09 1.96
C GLY A 115 4.77 -28.55 1.10
N ALA A 116 6.00 -28.26 1.54
CA ALA A 116 7.22 -28.76 0.90
C ALA A 116 7.30 -30.29 0.92
N LEU A 117 7.09 -30.91 2.08
CA LEU A 117 7.09 -32.37 2.25
C LEU A 117 5.98 -33.06 1.45
N ALA A 118 4.86 -32.38 1.25
CA ALA A 118 3.74 -32.86 0.45
C ALA A 118 3.88 -32.60 -1.05
N GLY A 119 5.00 -32.01 -1.50
CA GLY A 119 5.26 -31.73 -2.92
C GLY A 119 4.34 -30.66 -3.50
N VAL A 120 3.80 -29.77 -2.66
CA VAL A 120 2.85 -28.71 -3.07
C VAL A 120 3.55 -27.58 -3.83
N TYR A 121 4.83 -27.35 -3.51
CA TYR A 121 5.69 -26.36 -4.17
C TYR A 121 7.16 -26.77 -4.07
N PRO A 122 7.98 -26.41 -5.07
CA PRO A 122 9.43 -26.64 -5.04
C PRO A 122 10.09 -25.69 -4.02
N VAL A 123 10.90 -26.25 -3.11
CA VAL A 123 11.66 -25.48 -2.12
C VAL A 123 13.15 -25.59 -2.43
N ASP A 124 13.80 -24.45 -2.62
CA ASP A 124 15.26 -24.35 -2.75
C ASP A 124 15.87 -23.86 -1.43
N LEU A 125 16.35 -24.81 -0.62
CA LEU A 125 17.06 -24.51 0.63
C LEU A 125 18.57 -24.32 0.43
N ALA A 126 19.10 -24.58 -0.77
CA ALA A 126 20.53 -24.50 -1.07
C ALA A 126 20.91 -23.12 -1.61
N GLY A 127 20.11 -22.58 -2.54
CA GLY A 127 20.33 -21.28 -3.18
C GLY A 127 19.43 -20.17 -2.65
N PHE A 128 18.36 -20.48 -1.92
CA PHE A 128 17.32 -19.52 -1.51
C PHE A 128 16.84 -18.67 -2.70
N SER A 129 16.61 -19.31 -3.86
CA SER A 129 16.26 -18.66 -5.12
C SER A 129 15.16 -17.60 -5.00
N GLY A 130 14.12 -17.84 -4.20
CA GLY A 130 12.98 -16.92 -4.03
C GLY A 130 13.32 -15.68 -3.20
N LEU A 131 14.18 -15.81 -2.19
CA LEU A 131 14.72 -14.66 -1.45
C LEU A 131 15.56 -13.78 -2.38
N ARG A 132 16.33 -14.40 -3.28
CA ARG A 132 17.14 -13.67 -4.26
C ARG A 132 16.25 -12.95 -5.25
N GLU A 133 15.27 -13.61 -5.84
CA GLU A 133 14.38 -12.96 -6.81
C GLU A 133 13.63 -11.75 -6.22
N ILE A 134 13.23 -11.82 -4.94
CA ILE A 134 12.44 -10.75 -4.31
C ILE A 134 13.31 -9.61 -3.75
N TYR A 135 14.45 -9.93 -3.12
CA TYR A 135 15.24 -8.93 -2.38
C TYR A 135 16.62 -8.65 -2.97
N ALA A 136 17.08 -9.46 -3.92
CA ALA A 136 18.37 -9.28 -4.58
C ALA A 136 18.36 -9.88 -6.01
N PRO A 137 17.43 -9.44 -6.90
CA PRO A 137 17.26 -10.04 -8.23
C PRO A 137 18.56 -9.99 -9.05
N ASP A 138 19.39 -8.97 -8.82
CA ASP A 138 20.69 -8.78 -9.47
C ASP A 138 21.74 -9.83 -9.06
N THR A 139 21.48 -10.61 -8.00
CA THR A 139 22.34 -11.71 -7.53
C THR A 139 21.80 -13.09 -7.92
N ALA A 140 20.73 -13.16 -8.72
CA ALA A 140 20.19 -14.41 -9.24
C ALA A 140 21.27 -15.18 -10.02
N GLY A 141 21.60 -16.39 -9.57
CA GLY A 141 22.64 -17.24 -10.16
C GLY A 141 24.05 -17.13 -9.56
N GLN A 142 24.30 -16.25 -8.57
CA GLN A 142 25.56 -16.22 -7.82
C GLN A 142 25.56 -17.24 -6.66
N ASP A 143 26.72 -17.73 -6.20
CA ASP A 143 26.80 -18.63 -5.04
C ASP A 143 26.73 -17.84 -3.71
N GLY A 144 25.90 -18.30 -2.74
CA GLY A 144 25.80 -17.72 -1.38
C GLY A 144 24.56 -16.84 -1.09
N VAL A 145 24.20 -16.69 0.19
CA VAL A 145 22.99 -15.95 0.62
C VAL A 145 23.26 -14.43 0.59
N PRO A 146 22.42 -13.60 -0.08
CA PRO A 146 22.60 -12.14 -0.10
C PRO A 146 22.15 -11.52 1.24
N VAL A 147 22.94 -11.73 2.29
CA VAL A 147 22.59 -11.36 3.67
C VAL A 147 22.29 -9.87 3.82
N GLY A 148 23.06 -8.99 3.15
CA GLY A 148 22.87 -7.54 3.22
C GLY A 148 21.49 -7.08 2.73
N PRO A 149 21.12 -7.35 1.45
CA PRO A 149 19.79 -7.01 0.91
C PRO A 149 18.62 -7.66 1.65
N ILE A 150 18.78 -8.90 2.13
CA ILE A 150 17.74 -9.55 2.93
C ILE A 150 17.54 -8.80 4.26
N LEU A 151 18.62 -8.43 4.95
CA LEU A 151 18.52 -7.68 6.21
C LEU A 151 17.93 -6.28 6.03
N SER A 152 18.24 -5.59 4.94
CA SER A 152 17.63 -4.27 4.66
C SER A 152 16.13 -4.40 4.39
N ALA A 153 15.71 -5.36 3.57
CA ALA A 153 14.30 -5.59 3.28
C ALA A 153 13.50 -6.03 4.52
N LEU A 154 14.08 -6.86 5.39
CA LEU A 154 13.49 -7.22 6.67
C LEU A 154 13.33 -6.00 7.59
N THR A 155 14.32 -5.10 7.60
CA THR A 155 14.28 -3.86 8.39
C THR A 155 13.18 -2.92 7.91
N VAL A 156 13.04 -2.75 6.59
CA VAL A 156 11.98 -1.94 5.98
C VAL A 156 10.60 -2.52 6.28
N ASN A 157 10.41 -3.82 6.09
CA ASN A 157 9.14 -4.48 6.39
C ASN A 157 8.78 -4.36 7.88
N LEU A 158 9.76 -4.49 8.78
CA LEU A 158 9.54 -4.28 10.21
C LEU A 158 9.13 -2.84 10.52
N GLY A 159 9.74 -1.85 9.85
CA GLY A 159 9.38 -0.44 9.97
C GLY A 159 7.95 -0.14 9.49
N LEU A 160 7.57 -0.65 8.31
CA LEU A 160 6.21 -0.52 7.78
C LEU A 160 5.18 -1.20 8.68
N SER A 161 5.46 -2.42 9.17
CA SER A 161 4.58 -3.12 10.10
C SER A 161 4.41 -2.37 11.42
N ALA A 162 5.45 -1.66 11.90
CA ALA A 162 5.35 -0.79 13.05
C ALA A 162 4.41 0.41 12.81
N LEU A 163 4.45 1.03 11.61
CA LEU A 163 3.53 2.10 11.22
C LEU A 163 2.08 1.62 11.13
N MET A 164 1.85 0.34 10.81
CA MET A 164 0.51 -0.25 10.69
C MET A 164 -0.07 -0.75 12.02
N LEU A 165 0.71 -0.80 13.10
CA LEU A 165 0.24 -1.22 14.43
C LEU A 165 -1.06 -0.56 14.91
N PRO A 166 -1.32 0.74 14.66
CA PRO A 166 -2.59 1.38 15.02
C PRO A 166 -3.79 0.74 14.32
N LEU A 167 -3.65 0.28 13.08
CA LEU A 167 -4.74 -0.37 12.33
C LEU A 167 -5.06 -1.74 12.93
N PHE A 168 -4.03 -2.57 13.15
CA PHE A 168 -4.19 -3.85 13.83
C PHE A 168 -4.79 -3.67 15.23
N PHE A 169 -4.37 -2.62 15.96
CA PHE A 169 -4.98 -2.27 17.23
C PHE A 169 -6.48 -2.00 17.11
N CYS A 170 -6.91 -1.16 16.16
CA CYS A 170 -8.33 -0.85 15.96
C CYS A 170 -9.16 -2.10 15.70
N GLU A 171 -8.61 -3.01 14.90
CA GLU A 171 -9.26 -4.27 14.55
C GLU A 171 -9.33 -5.23 15.74
N GLU A 172 -8.22 -5.45 16.46
CA GLU A 172 -8.21 -6.25 17.69
C GLU A 172 -9.15 -5.69 18.75
N TRP A 173 -9.19 -4.36 18.87
CA TRP A 173 -10.05 -3.69 19.85
C TRP A 173 -11.52 -3.97 19.57
N ALA A 174 -11.90 -4.01 18.30
CA ALA A 174 -13.25 -4.35 17.86
C ALA A 174 -13.59 -5.83 18.10
N TRP A 175 -12.77 -6.75 17.58
CA TRP A 175 -13.15 -8.17 17.56
C TRP A 175 -12.82 -8.89 18.86
N ARG A 176 -11.62 -8.68 19.40
CA ARG A 176 -11.13 -9.37 20.61
C ARG A 176 -11.42 -8.56 21.87
N GLY A 177 -11.40 -7.23 21.78
CA GLY A 177 -11.71 -6.33 22.89
C GLY A 177 -13.21 -6.17 23.15
N PHE A 178 -14.02 -6.01 22.10
CA PHE A 178 -15.44 -5.67 22.24
C PHE A 178 -16.40 -6.83 21.90
N LEU A 179 -16.23 -7.49 20.75
CA LEU A 179 -17.15 -8.53 20.28
C LEU A 179 -17.03 -9.82 21.08
N LEU A 180 -15.82 -10.35 21.26
CA LEU A 180 -15.58 -11.64 21.93
C LEU A 180 -16.28 -11.73 23.31
N PRO A 181 -16.11 -10.77 24.25
CA PRO A 181 -16.81 -10.82 25.55
C PRO A 181 -18.34 -10.87 25.44
N ARG A 182 -18.92 -10.31 24.37
CA ARG A 182 -20.37 -10.28 24.13
C ARG A 182 -20.91 -11.58 23.55
N LEU A 183 -20.06 -12.36 22.87
CA LEU A 183 -20.43 -13.69 22.37
C LEU A 183 -20.24 -14.78 23.42
N ARG A 184 -19.41 -14.57 24.45
CA ARG A 184 -19.14 -15.53 25.54
C ARG A 184 -20.38 -16.13 26.24
N PRO A 185 -21.51 -15.43 26.42
CA PRO A 185 -22.74 -16.03 26.95
C PRO A 185 -23.28 -17.21 26.13
N LEU A 186 -22.91 -17.33 24.85
CA LEU A 186 -23.27 -18.47 24.00
C LEU A 186 -22.41 -19.72 24.31
N GLY A 187 -21.42 -19.61 25.18
CA GLY A 187 -20.42 -20.64 25.43
C GLY A 187 -19.09 -20.34 24.74
N LEU A 188 -18.05 -21.12 25.10
CA LEU A 188 -16.70 -20.90 24.60
C LEU A 188 -16.57 -21.10 23.09
N TRP A 189 -16.94 -22.29 22.61
CA TRP A 189 -16.78 -22.64 21.20
C TRP A 189 -17.69 -21.83 20.29
N PRO A 190 -18.99 -21.64 20.61
CA PRO A 190 -19.84 -20.76 19.81
C PRO A 190 -19.29 -19.33 19.72
N ALA A 191 -18.74 -18.78 20.80
CA ALA A 191 -18.18 -17.43 20.78
C ALA A 191 -16.95 -17.30 19.86
N LEU A 192 -16.05 -18.29 19.87
CA LEU A 192 -14.84 -18.29 19.05
C LEU A 192 -15.16 -18.54 17.57
N LEU A 193 -16.03 -19.50 17.28
CA LEU A 193 -16.39 -19.85 15.89
C LEU A 193 -17.24 -18.76 15.24
N LEU A 194 -18.26 -18.26 15.94
CA LEU A 194 -19.10 -17.17 15.43
C LEU A 194 -18.31 -15.86 15.31
N GLY A 195 -17.41 -15.59 16.27
CA GLY A 195 -16.50 -14.44 16.19
C GLY A 195 -15.61 -14.52 14.95
N GLY A 196 -15.07 -15.70 14.63
CA GLY A 196 -14.25 -15.92 13.45
C GLY A 196 -15.02 -15.77 12.14
N LEU A 197 -16.26 -16.28 12.09
CA LEU A 197 -17.14 -16.12 10.94
C LEU A 197 -17.51 -14.64 10.70
N ILE A 198 -17.91 -13.92 11.76
CA ILE A 198 -18.22 -12.49 11.68
C ILE A 198 -16.98 -11.71 11.21
N TRP A 199 -15.81 -11.99 11.79
CA TRP A 199 -14.55 -11.35 11.42
C TRP A 199 -14.14 -11.65 9.97
N GLY A 200 -14.30 -12.89 9.52
CA GLY A 200 -14.03 -13.27 8.13
C GLY A 200 -14.98 -12.59 7.14
N LEU A 201 -16.29 -12.63 7.40
CA LEU A 201 -17.30 -12.00 6.53
C LEU A 201 -17.18 -10.48 6.45
N TRP A 202 -16.63 -9.85 7.48
CA TRP A 202 -16.36 -8.41 7.49
C TRP A 202 -15.36 -7.98 6.39
N HIS A 203 -14.47 -8.88 5.95
CA HIS A 203 -13.52 -8.63 4.85
C HIS A 203 -14.14 -8.76 3.45
N LEU A 204 -15.39 -9.24 3.35
CA LEU A 204 -16.04 -9.52 2.06
C LEU A 204 -15.92 -8.38 1.03
N PRO A 205 -16.06 -7.09 1.40
CA PRO A 205 -15.94 -6.01 0.42
C PRO A 205 -14.55 -5.96 -0.25
N GLY A 206 -13.49 -6.42 0.42
CA GLY A 206 -12.15 -6.51 -0.18
C GLY A 206 -12.07 -7.46 -1.39
N TYR A 207 -12.93 -8.50 -1.43
CA TYR A 207 -12.93 -9.54 -2.46
C TYR A 207 -13.94 -9.32 -3.59
N VAL A 208 -14.98 -8.52 -3.36
CA VAL A 208 -16.06 -8.30 -4.33
C VAL A 208 -15.59 -7.35 -5.43
N GLY A 209 -15.61 -7.82 -6.68
CA GLY A 209 -15.28 -7.01 -7.86
C GLY A 209 -13.78 -6.84 -8.13
N THR A 210 -12.89 -7.59 -7.45
CA THR A 210 -11.42 -7.48 -7.60
C THR A 210 -10.77 -8.62 -8.37
N GLY A 211 -11.56 -9.55 -8.95
CA GLY A 211 -11.04 -10.78 -9.57
C GLY A 211 -10.49 -11.81 -8.57
N THR A 212 -10.45 -11.49 -7.27
CA THR A 212 -9.90 -12.35 -6.21
C THR A 212 -10.94 -13.20 -5.48
N ALA A 213 -12.17 -13.28 -6.00
CA ALA A 213 -13.28 -14.02 -5.35
C ALA A 213 -12.93 -15.49 -5.05
N HIS A 214 -12.11 -16.12 -5.89
CA HIS A 214 -11.60 -17.48 -5.68
C HIS A 214 -10.77 -17.65 -4.39
N ARG A 215 -10.25 -16.56 -3.81
CA ARG A 215 -9.49 -16.54 -2.55
C ARG A 215 -10.36 -16.41 -1.30
N LEU A 216 -11.65 -16.09 -1.45
CA LEU A 216 -12.54 -15.81 -0.33
C LEU A 216 -12.73 -17.04 0.58
N VAL A 217 -13.00 -18.21 0.00
CA VAL A 217 -13.26 -19.42 0.80
C VAL A 217 -12.01 -19.84 1.59
N PRO A 218 -10.81 -19.96 0.99
CA PRO A 218 -9.58 -20.23 1.74
C PRO A 218 -9.30 -19.19 2.82
N PHE A 219 -9.56 -17.91 2.53
CA PHE A 219 -9.43 -16.84 3.51
C PHE A 219 -10.38 -17.02 4.69
N LEU A 220 -11.66 -17.35 4.45
CA LEU A 220 -12.64 -17.55 5.52
C LEU A 220 -12.24 -18.70 6.45
N VAL A 221 -11.76 -19.83 5.89
CA VAL A 221 -11.27 -20.96 6.69
C VAL A 221 -10.09 -20.52 7.56
N THR A 222 -9.12 -19.83 6.95
CA THR A 222 -7.96 -19.29 7.66
C THR A 222 -8.36 -18.31 8.76
N ALA A 223 -9.27 -17.38 8.46
CA ALA A 223 -9.75 -16.38 9.39
C ALA A 223 -10.44 -17.03 10.60
N MET A 224 -11.23 -18.07 10.39
CA MET A 224 -11.89 -18.82 11.46
C MET A 224 -10.87 -19.52 12.37
N LEU A 225 -9.90 -20.24 11.79
CA LEU A 225 -8.86 -20.95 12.55
C LEU A 225 -7.97 -19.97 13.33
N PHE A 226 -7.53 -18.91 12.67
CA PHE A 226 -6.69 -17.90 13.29
C PHE A 226 -7.43 -17.14 14.39
N ASN A 227 -8.72 -16.85 14.21
CA ASN A 227 -9.53 -16.22 15.26
C ASN A 227 -9.66 -17.11 16.51
N VAL A 228 -9.73 -18.43 16.37
CA VAL A 228 -9.74 -19.35 17.53
C VAL A 228 -8.43 -19.22 18.33
N LEU A 229 -7.28 -19.14 17.64
CA LEU A 229 -5.97 -18.95 18.27
C LEU A 229 -5.84 -17.56 18.92
N LEU A 230 -6.23 -16.49 18.23
CA LEU A 230 -6.24 -15.14 18.81
C LEU A 230 -7.22 -15.01 19.97
N GLY A 231 -8.37 -15.68 19.90
CA GLY A 231 -9.35 -15.74 20.97
C GLY A 231 -8.83 -16.48 22.20
N TRP A 232 -8.11 -17.59 22.01
CA TRP A 232 -7.36 -18.22 23.11
C TRP A 232 -6.35 -17.25 23.72
N LEU A 233 -5.53 -16.61 22.89
CA LEU A 233 -4.49 -15.68 23.34
C LEU A 233 -5.09 -14.50 24.12
N ARG A 234 -6.24 -13.99 23.67
CA ARG A 234 -7.02 -12.95 24.34
C ARG A 234 -7.55 -13.40 25.69
N LEU A 235 -8.15 -14.58 25.79
CA LEU A 235 -8.69 -15.12 27.04
C LEU A 235 -7.57 -15.51 28.02
N ALA A 236 -6.46 -16.04 27.52
CA ALA A 236 -5.35 -16.52 28.32
C ALA A 236 -4.54 -15.37 28.94
N SER A 237 -4.42 -14.26 28.19
CA SER A 237 -3.73 -13.04 28.62
C SER A 237 -4.64 -12.03 29.34
N GLY A 238 -5.95 -12.09 29.09
CA GLY A 238 -6.91 -11.07 29.54
C GLY A 238 -6.72 -9.71 28.84
N LEU A 239 -5.91 -9.64 27.77
CA LEU A 239 -5.50 -8.39 27.12
C LEU A 239 -5.52 -8.52 25.59
N ILE A 240 -5.72 -7.40 24.90
CA ILE A 240 -5.73 -7.37 23.42
C ILE A 240 -4.32 -7.23 22.82
N TRP A 241 -3.33 -6.71 23.56
CA TRP A 241 -1.99 -6.43 23.05
C TRP A 241 -1.25 -7.64 22.47
N PRO A 242 -1.27 -8.83 23.10
CA PRO A 242 -0.71 -10.04 22.49
C PRO A 242 -1.34 -10.37 21.13
N CYS A 243 -2.65 -10.12 20.99
CA CYS A 243 -3.36 -10.35 19.74
C CYS A 243 -2.97 -9.32 18.68
N VAL A 244 -2.72 -8.05 19.05
CA VAL A 244 -2.27 -7.00 18.11
C VAL A 244 -0.92 -7.40 17.50
N ILE A 245 0.00 -7.85 18.36
CA ILE A 245 1.33 -8.32 17.94
C ILE A 245 1.18 -9.54 17.04
N ALA A 246 0.42 -10.55 17.47
CA ALA A 246 0.22 -11.78 16.68
C ALA A 246 -0.40 -11.50 15.32
N HIS A 247 -1.37 -10.59 15.26
CA HIS A 247 -2.03 -10.21 14.03
C HIS A 247 -1.12 -9.42 13.08
N ALA A 248 -0.33 -8.48 13.61
CA ALA A 248 0.65 -7.73 12.84
C ALA A 248 1.75 -8.63 12.25
N VAL A 249 2.30 -9.55 13.06
CA VAL A 249 3.30 -10.53 12.62
C VAL A 249 2.71 -11.42 11.53
N ASN A 250 1.50 -11.95 11.73
CA ASN A 250 0.85 -12.79 10.74
C ASN A 250 0.67 -12.09 9.38
N ASN A 251 0.20 -10.85 9.34
CA ASN A 251 0.03 -10.12 8.08
C ASN A 251 1.37 -9.79 7.41
N THR A 252 2.41 -9.53 8.18
CA THR A 252 3.76 -9.32 7.64
C THR A 252 4.28 -10.60 6.99
N LEU A 253 4.04 -11.76 7.62
CA LEU A 253 4.50 -13.06 7.12
C LEU A 253 3.72 -13.56 5.91
N ILE A 254 2.40 -13.33 5.87
CA ILE A 254 1.56 -13.73 4.73
C ILE A 254 1.95 -12.95 3.47
N THR A 255 2.27 -11.66 3.61
CA THR A 255 2.61 -10.80 2.46
C THR A 255 4.06 -10.97 2.00
N GLY A 256 5.00 -11.28 2.91
CA GLY A 256 6.44 -11.33 2.61
C GLY A 256 7.11 -12.69 2.73
N PHE A 257 6.78 -13.50 3.74
CA PHE A 257 7.62 -14.64 4.12
C PHE A 257 7.35 -15.92 3.34
N VAL A 258 6.11 -16.10 2.85
CA VAL A 258 5.79 -17.27 2.02
C VAL A 258 6.55 -17.15 0.70
N ASN A 259 6.48 -16.00 0.00
CA ASN A 259 7.15 -15.77 -1.29
C ASN A 259 8.69 -15.94 -1.27
N VAL A 260 9.30 -15.89 -0.08
CA VAL A 260 10.75 -15.80 0.18
C VAL A 260 11.48 -17.15 0.14
N LEU A 261 10.79 -18.29 0.23
CA LEU A 261 11.44 -19.62 0.32
C LEU A 261 11.34 -20.47 -0.96
N PHE A 262 10.99 -19.90 -2.13
CA PHE A 262 10.54 -20.69 -3.29
C PHE A 262 11.45 -20.66 -4.54
N SER A 263 11.32 -21.68 -5.39
CA SER A 263 11.94 -21.73 -6.72
C SER A 263 11.04 -21.08 -7.79
N PRO A 264 11.58 -20.30 -8.75
CA PRO A 264 10.83 -19.64 -9.84
C PRO A 264 10.21 -20.60 -10.89
N ASP A 265 10.36 -21.91 -10.76
CA ASP A 265 10.00 -22.88 -11.82
C ASP A 265 8.48 -23.15 -11.97
N ASP A 266 7.64 -22.73 -11.01
CA ASP A 266 6.17 -22.87 -11.09
C ASP A 266 5.43 -21.63 -10.52
N PRO A 267 5.14 -20.62 -11.36
CA PRO A 267 4.41 -19.41 -10.95
C PRO A 267 2.95 -19.68 -10.53
N GLU A 268 2.34 -20.78 -10.98
CA GLU A 268 0.93 -21.08 -10.70
C GLU A 268 0.73 -21.58 -9.27
N ALA A 269 1.69 -22.33 -8.72
CA ALA A 269 1.67 -22.81 -7.33
C ALA A 269 1.56 -21.67 -6.29
N LEU A 270 2.14 -20.50 -6.59
CA LEU A 270 2.11 -19.29 -5.75
C LEU A 270 0.78 -18.53 -5.81
N SER A 271 0.05 -18.68 -6.92
CA SER A 271 -1.23 -18.00 -7.11
C SER A 271 -2.40 -18.72 -6.43
N ASN A 272 -2.21 -20.01 -6.10
CA ASN A 272 -3.27 -20.87 -5.60
C ASN A 272 -3.53 -20.63 -4.09
N PRO A 273 -4.67 -20.03 -3.73
CA PRO A 273 -4.96 -19.69 -2.33
C PRO A 273 -5.22 -20.92 -1.45
N TRP A 274 -5.45 -22.10 -2.04
CA TRP A 274 -5.74 -23.33 -1.29
C TRP A 274 -4.49 -24.03 -0.76
N THR A 275 -3.32 -23.71 -1.29
CA THR A 275 -2.07 -24.42 -1.04
C THR A 275 -1.01 -23.54 -0.38
N ILE A 276 -1.13 -22.22 -0.52
CA ILE A 276 -0.09 -21.28 -0.12
C ILE A 276 -0.01 -21.04 1.40
N GLY A 277 1.16 -21.34 1.96
CA GLY A 277 1.57 -20.97 3.32
C GLY A 277 0.52 -21.23 4.41
N LEU A 278 0.31 -20.24 5.27
CA LEU A 278 -0.65 -20.33 6.38
C LEU A 278 -2.12 -20.22 5.91
N SER A 279 -2.34 -19.70 4.71
CA SER A 279 -3.66 -19.44 4.12
C SER A 279 -4.27 -20.66 3.44
N GLY A 280 -3.45 -21.67 3.13
CA GLY A 280 -3.85 -22.93 2.51
C GLY A 280 -3.93 -24.10 3.48
N TRP A 281 -4.26 -25.27 2.93
CA TRP A 281 -4.43 -26.51 3.70
C TRP A 281 -3.22 -26.90 4.55
N PRO A 282 -1.93 -26.67 4.17
CA PRO A 282 -0.81 -26.99 5.04
C PRO A 282 -0.87 -26.18 6.33
N GLY A 283 -1.16 -24.88 6.23
CA GLY A 283 -1.40 -24.00 7.37
C GLY A 283 -2.59 -24.41 8.22
N TRP A 284 -3.68 -24.83 7.59
CA TRP A 284 -4.87 -25.29 8.30
C TRP A 284 -4.60 -26.51 9.16
N LEU A 285 -3.84 -27.49 8.65
CA LEU A 285 -3.45 -28.66 9.44
C LEU A 285 -2.66 -28.28 10.68
N VAL A 286 -1.69 -27.38 10.55
CA VAL A 286 -0.91 -26.89 11.70
C VAL A 286 -1.80 -26.19 12.71
N MET A 287 -2.64 -25.26 12.27
CA MET A 287 -3.55 -24.53 13.16
C MET A 287 -4.54 -25.46 13.85
N ILE A 288 -5.14 -26.42 13.13
CA ILE A 288 -6.05 -27.44 13.69
C ILE A 288 -5.33 -28.29 14.74
N ALA A 289 -4.10 -28.75 14.46
CA ALA A 289 -3.32 -29.53 15.40
C ALA A 289 -3.01 -28.74 16.69
N VAL A 290 -2.64 -27.46 16.56
CA VAL A 290 -2.39 -26.58 17.72
C VAL A 290 -3.68 -26.32 18.50
N ILE A 291 -4.80 -26.05 17.82
CA ILE A 291 -6.11 -25.88 18.46
C ILE A 291 -6.50 -27.14 19.23
N ALA A 292 -6.34 -28.32 18.63
CA ALA A 292 -6.63 -29.61 19.25
C ALA A 292 -5.75 -29.86 20.49
N ALA A 293 -4.44 -29.57 20.41
CA ALA A 293 -3.52 -29.68 21.55
C ALA A 293 -3.88 -28.72 22.70
N LEU A 294 -4.23 -27.48 22.38
CA LEU A 294 -4.69 -26.50 23.37
C LEU A 294 -6.04 -26.89 23.99
N ALA A 295 -6.94 -27.48 23.21
CA ALA A 295 -8.23 -27.97 23.69
C ALA A 295 -8.06 -29.20 24.60
N GLY A 296 -7.30 -30.20 24.15
CA GLY A 296 -7.03 -31.45 24.88
C GLY A 296 -6.29 -31.22 26.19
N SER A 297 -5.33 -30.29 26.22
CA SER A 297 -4.64 -29.89 27.46
C SER A 297 -5.52 -29.10 28.44
N GLY A 298 -6.74 -28.71 28.05
CA GLY A 298 -7.63 -27.88 28.84
C GLY A 298 -7.25 -26.40 28.90
N ALA A 299 -6.32 -25.93 28.05
CA ALA A 299 -5.83 -24.55 28.05
C ALA A 299 -6.95 -23.53 27.78
N PHE A 300 -7.85 -23.85 26.84
CA PHE A 300 -9.04 -23.03 26.57
C PHE A 300 -9.97 -22.91 27.78
N ARG A 301 -10.26 -24.02 28.47
CA ARG A 301 -11.13 -24.01 29.66
C ARG A 301 -10.51 -23.19 30.79
N ARG A 302 -9.21 -23.35 31.03
CA ARG A 302 -8.47 -22.55 32.03
C ARG A 302 -8.45 -21.06 31.71
N ALA A 303 -8.22 -20.71 30.44
CA ALA A 303 -8.26 -19.32 29.98
C ALA A 303 -9.67 -18.71 30.16
N ALA A 304 -10.69 -19.43 29.72
CA ALA A 304 -12.09 -19.03 29.83
C ALA A 304 -12.56 -18.81 31.28
N ALA A 305 -11.99 -19.55 32.25
CA ALA A 305 -12.33 -19.44 33.67
C ALA A 305 -11.67 -18.23 34.38
N ARG A 306 -10.60 -17.66 33.82
CA ARG A 306 -9.85 -16.53 34.41
C ARG A 306 -10.53 -15.17 34.21
N GLU A 307 -11.45 -15.06 33.26
CA GLU A 307 -12.17 -13.82 32.96
C GLU A 307 -13.61 -13.95 33.47
N PRO A 308 -13.93 -13.43 34.68
CA PRO A 308 -15.31 -13.38 35.15
C PRO A 308 -16.14 -12.48 34.23
N VAL A 309 -17.35 -12.92 33.88
CA VAL A 309 -18.34 -12.11 33.17
C VAL A 309 -18.52 -10.80 33.94
N PRO A 310 -18.36 -9.61 33.33
CA PRO A 310 -18.25 -8.37 34.11
C PRO A 310 -19.52 -8.10 34.93
N ALA A 311 -19.41 -8.20 36.25
CA ALA A 311 -20.32 -7.51 37.17
C ALA A 311 -19.93 -6.02 37.21
N ARG A 312 -20.94 -5.14 37.25
CA ARG A 312 -20.76 -3.68 37.32
C ARG A 312 -19.83 -3.30 38.49
N VAL A 313 -18.74 -2.59 38.18
CA VAL A 313 -17.93 -1.91 39.20
C VAL A 313 -17.75 -0.45 38.80
N THR A 314 -18.25 0.44 39.65
CA THR A 314 -18.12 1.90 39.59
C THR A 314 -16.75 2.31 40.15
N GLY A 315 -15.96 3.07 39.40
CA GLY A 315 -14.66 3.56 39.85
C GLY A 315 -14.05 4.61 38.91
N ARG A 316 -13.52 5.69 39.51
CA ARG A 316 -13.22 7.00 38.89
C ARG A 316 -12.24 6.98 37.72
N VAL A 317 -12.60 7.78 36.71
CA VAL A 317 -11.88 8.11 35.48
C VAL A 317 -10.85 9.22 35.75
N GLY A 318 -9.61 9.07 35.27
CA GLY A 318 -8.66 10.20 35.29
C GLY A 318 -7.33 9.99 34.56
N ARG A 319 -6.80 8.75 34.50
CA ARG A 319 -5.43 8.52 34.00
C ARG A 319 -5.36 8.07 32.52
N LEU A 320 -6.45 7.55 31.96
CA LEU A 320 -6.46 6.91 30.64
C LEU A 320 -6.68 7.87 29.46
N ARG A 321 -7.39 8.99 29.69
CA ARG A 321 -7.52 10.09 28.70
C ARG A 321 -6.15 10.67 28.33
N ARG A 322 -5.17 10.62 29.23
CA ARG A 322 -3.81 11.15 29.01
C ARG A 322 -2.94 10.26 28.11
N ILE A 323 -3.22 8.96 28.04
CA ILE A 323 -2.41 8.02 27.24
C ILE A 323 -2.91 7.99 25.79
N GLN A 324 -4.23 7.99 25.58
CA GLN A 324 -4.82 8.10 24.24
C GLN A 324 -4.62 9.50 23.64
N ALA A 325 -4.80 10.55 24.45
CA ALA A 325 -4.36 11.89 24.05
C ALA A 325 -2.84 11.91 23.85
N GLY A 326 -2.05 11.23 24.68
CA GLY A 326 -0.60 11.15 24.53
C GLY A 326 -0.15 10.54 23.20
N VAL A 327 -0.74 9.43 22.76
CA VAL A 327 -0.40 8.81 21.46
C VAL A 327 -0.86 9.68 20.28
N LEU A 328 -2.08 10.22 20.31
CA LEU A 328 -2.54 11.17 19.28
C LEU A 328 -1.70 12.45 19.27
N SER A 329 -1.31 12.96 20.44
CA SER A 329 -0.42 14.11 20.57
C SER A 329 0.98 13.80 20.09
N VAL A 330 1.51 12.60 20.29
CA VAL A 330 2.82 12.20 19.75
C VAL A 330 2.76 12.11 18.23
N VAL A 331 1.72 11.51 17.65
CA VAL A 331 1.55 11.46 16.18
C VAL A 331 1.35 12.86 15.59
N LEU A 332 0.53 13.69 16.25
CA LEU A 332 0.28 15.07 15.81
C LEU A 332 1.54 15.94 15.95
N VAL A 333 2.25 15.85 17.07
CA VAL A 333 3.52 16.59 17.28
C VAL A 333 4.59 16.09 16.32
N ALA A 334 4.70 14.78 16.07
CA ALA A 334 5.64 14.23 15.09
C ALA A 334 5.31 14.72 13.67
N GLY A 335 4.03 14.71 13.28
CA GLY A 335 3.58 15.24 11.98
C GLY A 335 3.81 16.74 11.84
N LEU A 336 3.46 17.54 12.84
CA LEU A 336 3.70 18.99 12.84
C LEU A 336 5.19 19.34 12.89
N THR A 337 6.00 18.59 13.63
CA THR A 337 7.46 18.75 13.68
C THR A 337 8.07 18.37 12.34
N GLY A 338 7.65 17.25 11.75
CA GLY A 338 8.05 16.82 10.41
C GLY A 338 7.72 17.87 9.35
N ALA A 339 6.51 18.42 9.38
CA ALA A 339 6.09 19.49 8.47
C ALA A 339 6.88 20.80 8.68
N ALA A 340 7.15 21.18 9.93
CA ALA A 340 7.97 22.36 10.22
C ALA A 340 9.43 22.20 9.76
N VAL A 341 9.99 20.99 9.92
CA VAL A 341 11.33 20.64 9.42
C VAL A 341 11.34 20.62 7.89
N GLU A 342 10.34 20.01 7.25
CA GLU A 342 10.18 20.00 5.80
C GLU A 342 10.16 21.41 5.24
N GLN A 343 9.30 22.27 5.80
CA GLN A 343 9.19 23.67 5.37
C GLN A 343 10.49 24.45 5.58
N SER A 344 11.22 24.17 6.66
CA SER A 344 12.52 24.81 6.92
C SER A 344 13.60 24.33 5.95
N LEU A 345 13.63 23.03 5.63
CA LEU A 345 14.60 22.45 4.69
C LEU A 345 14.31 22.86 3.25
N ALA A 346 13.04 22.93 2.85
CA ALA A 346 12.60 23.41 1.54
C ALA A 346 13.11 24.83 1.22
N LEU A 347 13.30 25.69 2.23
CA LEU A 347 13.90 27.02 2.05
C LEU A 347 15.40 26.96 1.68
N THR A 348 16.08 25.88 2.05
CA THR A 348 17.52 25.67 1.80
C THR A 348 17.81 24.69 0.66
N ASP A 349 16.81 23.92 0.21
CA ASP A 349 16.95 22.95 -0.87
C ASP A 349 17.49 23.53 -2.18
N PRO A 350 17.08 24.74 -2.63
CA PRO A 350 17.68 25.33 -3.84
C PRO A 350 19.20 25.52 -3.74
N GLN A 351 19.75 25.63 -2.52
CA GLN A 351 21.20 25.74 -2.29
C GLN A 351 21.89 24.37 -2.23
N ARG A 352 21.20 23.33 -1.75
CA ARG A 352 21.75 21.97 -1.59
C ARG A 352 21.57 21.09 -2.83
N HIS A 353 20.50 21.33 -3.58
CA HIS A 353 20.05 20.60 -4.73
C HIS A 353 19.90 21.56 -5.91
N ALA A 354 21.02 22.12 -6.37
CA ALA A 354 21.00 23.09 -7.47
C ALA A 354 20.44 22.44 -8.75
N ALA A 355 19.58 23.16 -9.46
CA ALA A 355 18.97 22.70 -10.71
C ALA A 355 20.05 22.39 -11.76
N PRO A 356 20.17 21.13 -12.24
CA PRO A 356 21.14 20.83 -13.28
C PRO A 356 20.63 21.38 -14.62
N GLY A 357 21.46 22.09 -15.38
CA GLY A 357 21.01 22.75 -16.62
C GLY A 357 20.58 24.19 -16.37
N ARG A 358 19.51 24.65 -17.02
CA ARG A 358 19.00 26.03 -16.86
C ARG A 358 17.50 26.07 -16.63
N LEU A 359 17.04 27.08 -15.90
CA LEU A 359 15.63 27.44 -15.81
C LEU A 359 15.29 28.38 -16.97
N VAL A 360 14.27 28.04 -17.73
CA VAL A 360 13.79 28.81 -18.88
C VAL A 360 12.47 29.46 -18.49
N ASN A 361 12.37 30.77 -18.65
CA ASN A 361 11.17 31.53 -18.29
C ASN A 361 10.15 31.55 -19.44
N LEU A 362 8.93 31.06 -19.15
CA LEU A 362 7.77 31.01 -20.04
C LEU A 362 6.75 32.12 -19.70
N ASP A 363 7.21 33.17 -19.02
CA ASP A 363 6.47 34.34 -18.53
C ASP A 363 5.55 34.03 -17.33
N THR A 364 4.75 32.96 -17.39
CA THR A 364 3.86 32.56 -16.29
C THR A 364 4.51 31.62 -15.27
N HIS A 365 5.49 30.83 -15.71
CA HIS A 365 6.19 29.85 -14.91
C HIS A 365 7.57 29.56 -15.53
N GLN A 366 8.44 28.85 -14.81
CA GLN A 366 9.77 28.48 -15.25
C GLN A 366 9.90 26.97 -15.36
N LEU A 367 10.47 26.52 -16.48
CA LEU A 367 10.75 25.10 -16.69
C LEU A 367 12.25 24.84 -16.69
N ARG A 368 12.67 23.82 -15.94
CA ARG A 368 14.04 23.33 -15.99
C ARG A 368 14.28 22.58 -17.28
N LEU A 369 15.38 22.91 -17.95
CA LEU A 369 15.86 22.23 -19.16
C LEU A 369 17.34 21.89 -19.01
N ARG A 370 17.69 20.61 -19.14
CA ARG A 370 19.08 20.12 -19.23
C ARG A 370 19.32 19.54 -20.60
N CYS A 371 20.32 20.09 -21.29
CA CYS A 371 20.72 19.58 -22.58
C CYS A 371 22.21 19.31 -22.68
N LEU A 372 22.58 18.16 -23.24
CA LEU A 372 23.96 17.67 -23.39
C LEU A 372 24.27 17.34 -24.85
N GLY A 373 25.56 17.23 -25.19
CA GLY A 373 26.02 16.99 -26.57
C GLY A 373 25.74 18.18 -27.51
N SER A 374 26.14 18.04 -28.78
CA SER A 374 26.11 19.13 -29.77
C SER A 374 25.85 18.70 -31.21
N GLN A 375 25.80 17.41 -31.50
CA GLN A 375 25.72 16.87 -32.87
C GLN A 375 24.34 16.27 -33.19
N GLY A 376 23.95 16.39 -34.46
CA GLY A 376 22.74 15.78 -35.00
C GLY A 376 21.43 16.48 -34.59
N PRO A 377 20.27 15.92 -34.97
CA PRO A 377 18.97 16.45 -34.53
C PRO A 377 18.85 16.33 -33.00
N THR A 378 18.29 17.35 -32.37
CA THR A 378 18.11 17.39 -30.91
C THR A 378 17.10 16.33 -30.49
N ILE A 379 17.55 15.39 -29.64
CA ILE A 379 16.71 14.37 -29.02
C ILE A 379 16.04 14.96 -27.78
N VAL A 380 14.72 15.01 -27.71
CA VAL A 380 13.98 15.64 -26.61
C VAL A 380 13.19 14.60 -25.82
N PHE A 381 13.43 14.53 -24.51
CA PHE A 381 12.78 13.58 -23.61
C PHE A 381 11.58 14.18 -22.88
N ALA A 382 10.47 13.44 -22.86
CA ALA A 382 9.28 13.71 -22.07
C ALA A 382 8.99 12.51 -21.14
N SER A 383 9.11 12.73 -19.83
CA SER A 383 8.95 11.68 -18.81
C SER A 383 7.49 11.26 -18.60
N GLY A 384 7.30 10.10 -17.97
CA GLY A 384 6.01 9.58 -17.52
C GLY A 384 5.39 10.38 -16.37
N TRP A 385 4.21 9.93 -15.94
CA TRP A 385 3.47 10.51 -14.81
C TRP A 385 4.17 10.20 -13.48
N GLY A 386 4.31 11.18 -12.60
CA GLY A 386 5.08 11.03 -11.35
C GLY A 386 6.60 11.10 -11.54
N ASP A 387 7.09 11.00 -12.78
CA ASP A 387 8.51 11.06 -13.12
C ASP A 387 8.97 12.47 -13.53
N SER A 388 10.21 12.82 -13.19
CA SER A 388 10.89 14.04 -13.62
C SER A 388 11.88 13.78 -14.78
N ALA A 389 12.56 14.80 -15.30
CA ALA A 389 13.58 14.58 -16.34
C ALA A 389 14.85 13.89 -15.83
N THR A 390 15.01 13.69 -14.51
CA THR A 390 16.19 13.00 -13.97
C THR A 390 16.27 11.53 -14.36
N THR A 391 15.14 10.90 -14.67
CA THR A 391 15.09 9.48 -15.10
C THR A 391 15.88 9.25 -16.40
N TRP A 392 16.03 10.30 -17.23
CA TRP A 392 16.80 10.25 -18.47
C TRP A 392 18.29 10.49 -18.29
N ALA A 393 18.78 10.80 -17.07
CA ALA A 393 20.12 11.34 -16.89
C ALA A 393 21.23 10.43 -17.43
N ASP A 394 21.17 9.13 -17.13
CA ASP A 394 22.18 8.16 -17.58
C ASP A 394 22.13 7.97 -19.11
N LEU A 395 20.93 8.02 -19.71
CA LEU A 395 20.76 7.97 -21.17
C LEU A 395 21.29 9.26 -21.83
N GLN A 396 21.03 10.42 -21.24
CA GLN A 396 21.58 11.70 -21.73
C GLN A 396 23.11 11.68 -21.70
N ASP A 397 23.72 11.17 -20.63
CA ASP A 397 25.17 11.07 -20.48
C ASP A 397 25.78 10.09 -21.51
N THR A 398 25.10 8.96 -21.76
CA THR A 398 25.48 7.99 -22.80
C THR A 398 25.42 8.62 -24.19
N LEU A 399 24.34 9.34 -24.52
CA LEU A 399 24.21 10.04 -25.79
C LEU A 399 25.26 11.14 -25.95
N ALA A 400 25.54 11.90 -24.89
CA ALA A 400 26.54 12.96 -24.87
C ALA A 400 27.95 12.41 -25.11
N THR A 401 28.27 11.22 -24.60
CA THR A 401 29.54 10.53 -24.85
C THR A 401 29.75 10.26 -26.35
N SER A 402 28.66 10.01 -27.09
CA SER A 402 28.67 9.89 -28.56
C SER A 402 28.54 11.22 -29.31
N GLY A 403 28.58 12.36 -28.60
CA GLY A 403 28.42 13.71 -29.15
C GLY A 403 26.99 14.12 -29.48
N ARG A 404 26.01 13.22 -29.39
CA ARG A 404 24.61 13.46 -29.80
C ARG A 404 23.92 14.47 -28.90
N ARG A 405 23.25 15.45 -29.52
CA ARG A 405 22.49 16.48 -28.83
C ARG A 405 21.23 15.87 -28.21
N SER A 406 21.06 16.02 -26.91
CA SER A 406 19.84 15.63 -26.21
C SER A 406 19.41 16.66 -25.17
N CYS A 407 18.11 16.75 -24.92
CA CYS A 407 17.46 17.69 -24.01
C CYS A 407 16.39 16.96 -23.20
N ALA A 408 16.35 17.17 -21.89
CA ALA A 408 15.30 16.68 -21.00
C ALA A 408 14.81 17.84 -20.13
N TYR A 409 13.50 17.94 -19.95
CA TYR A 409 12.86 19.05 -19.24
C TYR A 409 11.93 18.55 -18.15
N ASP A 410 11.89 19.26 -17.03
CA ASP A 410 10.90 18.98 -15.98
C ASP A 410 9.59 19.67 -16.37
N ARG A 411 8.48 18.94 -16.38
CA ARG A 411 7.13 19.54 -16.58
C ARG A 411 6.80 20.50 -15.44
N ALA A 412 5.82 21.37 -15.63
CA ALA A 412 5.43 22.33 -14.59
C ALA A 412 5.09 21.62 -13.27
N GLY A 413 5.63 22.14 -12.16
CA GLY A 413 5.48 21.58 -10.82
C GLY A 413 6.32 20.32 -10.51
N TYR A 414 7.07 19.78 -11.47
CA TYR A 414 7.98 18.66 -11.25
C TYR A 414 9.40 19.14 -10.92
N ALA A 415 10.05 18.47 -9.97
CA ALA A 415 11.44 18.69 -9.59
C ALA A 415 11.82 20.19 -9.47
N TRP A 416 12.63 20.72 -10.39
CA TRP A 416 13.10 22.11 -10.33
C TRP A 416 12.21 23.11 -11.11
N SER A 417 11.18 22.64 -11.81
CA SER A 417 10.23 23.50 -12.50
C SER A 417 9.21 24.10 -11.53
N SER A 418 8.85 25.37 -11.73
CA SER A 418 7.81 26.00 -10.91
C SER A 418 6.42 25.48 -11.28
N GLN A 419 5.46 25.61 -10.37
CA GLN A 419 4.04 25.37 -10.67
C GLN A 419 3.56 26.30 -11.79
N ALA A 420 2.66 25.80 -12.64
CA ALA A 420 1.96 26.59 -13.65
C ALA A 420 0.49 26.79 -13.24
N PRO A 421 -0.15 27.89 -13.68
CA PRO A 421 -1.57 28.11 -13.43
C PRO A 421 -2.43 27.16 -14.27
N GLY A 422 -3.58 26.74 -13.73
CA GLY A 422 -4.55 25.89 -14.43
C GLY A 422 -4.25 24.39 -14.38
N ASP A 423 -5.14 23.61 -14.99
CA ASP A 423 -4.99 22.16 -15.06
C ASP A 423 -3.86 21.78 -16.04
N GLN A 424 -3.05 20.79 -15.66
CA GLN A 424 -1.85 20.38 -16.39
C GLN A 424 -2.18 19.29 -17.41
N ASP A 425 -3.08 19.59 -18.35
CA ASP A 425 -3.41 18.67 -19.45
C ASP A 425 -2.28 18.56 -20.47
N VAL A 426 -2.29 17.48 -21.27
CA VAL A 426 -1.26 17.23 -22.29
C VAL A 426 -1.23 18.32 -23.38
N THR A 427 -2.34 19.04 -23.58
CA THR A 427 -2.46 20.23 -24.44
C THR A 427 -1.57 21.36 -23.98
N THR A 428 -1.63 21.68 -22.70
CA THR A 428 -0.83 22.70 -22.04
C THR A 428 0.62 22.26 -22.02
N GLN A 429 0.90 21.02 -21.65
CA GLN A 429 2.25 20.47 -21.58
C GLN A 429 2.97 20.41 -22.94
N ALA A 430 2.25 20.14 -24.04
CA ALA A 430 2.83 20.22 -25.38
C ALA A 430 3.16 21.67 -25.78
N GLY A 431 2.34 22.62 -25.35
CA GLY A 431 2.60 24.06 -25.49
C GLY A 431 3.84 24.50 -24.73
N ASP A 432 3.95 24.06 -23.48
CA ASP A 432 5.12 24.29 -22.61
C ASP A 432 6.40 23.71 -23.20
N LEU A 433 6.34 22.49 -23.75
CA LEU A 433 7.47 21.88 -24.46
C LEU A 433 7.89 22.72 -25.68
N ALA A 434 6.94 23.24 -26.44
CA ALA A 434 7.25 24.10 -27.59
C ALA A 434 7.87 25.43 -27.17
N ALA A 435 7.35 26.03 -26.10
CA ALA A 435 7.81 27.28 -25.53
C ALA A 435 9.22 27.13 -24.93
N VAL A 436 9.47 26.08 -24.14
CA VAL A 436 10.77 25.86 -23.50
C VAL A 436 11.86 25.63 -24.53
N LEU A 437 11.61 24.82 -25.57
CA LEU A 437 12.58 24.57 -26.65
C LEU A 437 12.86 25.85 -27.47
N SER A 438 11.82 26.64 -27.75
CA SER A 438 11.94 27.89 -28.50
C SER A 438 12.71 28.97 -27.73
N ARG A 439 12.32 29.23 -26.47
CA ARG A 439 12.98 30.21 -25.59
C ARG A 439 14.42 29.81 -25.24
N ALA A 440 14.69 28.51 -25.20
CA ALA A 440 16.02 27.96 -25.07
C ALA A 440 16.88 28.12 -26.34
N GLY A 441 16.27 28.34 -27.51
CA GLY A 441 16.96 28.39 -28.80
C GLY A 441 17.44 27.02 -29.28
N GLU A 442 16.77 25.93 -28.86
CA GLU A 442 17.17 24.59 -29.29
C GLU A 442 16.75 24.34 -30.75
N PRO A 443 17.68 23.89 -31.62
CA PRO A 443 17.41 23.73 -33.03
C PRO A 443 16.58 22.45 -33.29
N GLY A 444 15.52 22.61 -34.07
CA GLY A 444 14.75 21.51 -34.66
C GLY A 444 15.16 21.23 -36.12
N PRO A 445 14.54 20.23 -36.78
CA PRO A 445 13.49 19.37 -36.24
C PRO A 445 13.99 18.37 -35.18
N PHE A 446 13.14 18.00 -34.23
CA PHE A 446 13.47 17.21 -33.03
C PHE A 446 13.18 15.73 -33.21
N VAL A 447 13.94 14.88 -32.52
CA VAL A 447 13.54 13.49 -32.25
C VAL A 447 12.88 13.45 -30.88
N LEU A 448 11.57 13.20 -30.81
CA LEU A 448 10.85 13.17 -29.54
C LEU A 448 10.90 11.77 -28.93
N VAL A 449 11.24 11.69 -27.65
CA VAL A 449 11.24 10.45 -26.87
C VAL A 449 10.24 10.61 -25.73
N GLY A 450 9.14 9.88 -25.77
CA GLY A 450 8.05 9.98 -24.78
C GLY A 450 7.85 8.65 -24.06
N HIS A 451 7.92 8.67 -22.73
CA HIS A 451 7.59 7.51 -21.89
C HIS A 451 6.21 7.65 -21.27
N SER A 452 5.39 6.60 -21.31
CA SER A 452 4.08 6.57 -20.65
C SER A 452 3.27 7.84 -20.97
N TRP A 453 2.94 8.67 -19.98
CA TRP A 453 2.30 9.98 -20.15
C TRP A 453 3.00 10.92 -21.15
N GLY A 454 4.34 10.94 -21.14
CA GLY A 454 5.15 11.69 -22.10
C GLY A 454 4.93 11.26 -23.56
N GLY A 455 4.40 10.05 -23.79
CA GLY A 455 3.94 9.60 -25.10
C GLY A 455 2.77 10.43 -25.63
N HIS A 456 1.81 10.80 -24.78
CA HIS A 456 0.73 11.72 -25.16
C HIS A 456 1.26 13.11 -25.51
N VAL A 457 2.18 13.65 -24.69
CA VAL A 457 2.81 14.95 -24.93
C VAL A 457 3.55 14.97 -26.27
N ALA A 458 4.37 13.96 -26.56
CA ALA A 458 5.12 13.87 -27.81
C ALA A 458 4.21 13.80 -29.04
N ARG A 459 3.14 13.00 -28.97
CA ARG A 459 2.18 12.85 -30.06
C ARG A 459 1.39 14.13 -30.31
N LEU A 460 0.97 14.82 -29.25
CA LEU A 460 0.25 16.08 -29.38
C LEU A 460 1.15 17.22 -29.87
N PHE A 461 2.41 17.26 -29.43
CA PHE A 461 3.41 18.18 -29.97
C PHE A 461 3.57 17.98 -31.48
N HIS A 462 3.76 16.73 -31.93
CA HIS A 462 3.87 16.42 -33.35
C HIS A 462 2.61 16.84 -34.14
N ALA A 463 1.43 16.57 -33.60
CA ALA A 463 0.17 16.94 -34.26
C ALA A 463 0.02 18.46 -34.47
N ARG A 464 0.56 19.28 -33.55
CA ARG A 464 0.50 20.75 -33.64
C ARG A 464 1.63 21.35 -34.48
N TRP A 465 2.82 20.76 -34.43
CA TRP A 465 4.01 21.24 -35.13
C TRP A 465 4.72 20.11 -35.88
N PRO A 466 4.09 19.52 -36.92
CA PRO A 466 4.61 18.34 -37.60
C PRO A 466 5.99 18.58 -38.23
N ASP A 467 6.22 19.77 -38.80
CA ASP A 467 7.49 20.15 -39.43
C ASP A 467 8.64 20.33 -38.44
N ARG A 468 8.34 20.39 -37.13
CA ARG A 468 9.35 20.47 -36.07
C ARG A 468 9.78 19.08 -35.56
N VAL A 469 9.28 17.98 -36.12
CA VAL A 469 9.57 16.62 -35.63
C VAL A 469 10.22 15.78 -36.74
N ALA A 470 11.44 15.33 -36.50
CA ALA A 470 12.22 14.46 -37.38
C ALA A 470 11.92 12.97 -37.17
N GLY A 471 11.39 12.60 -36.00
CA GLY A 471 11.01 11.22 -35.66
C GLY A 471 10.54 11.10 -34.21
N MET A 472 9.98 9.94 -33.84
CA MET A 472 9.53 9.66 -32.48
C MET A 472 9.99 8.28 -31.97
N VAL A 473 10.33 8.21 -30.69
CA VAL A 473 10.51 6.97 -29.94
C VAL A 473 9.53 6.99 -28.76
N LEU A 474 8.59 6.04 -28.73
CA LEU A 474 7.58 5.96 -27.69
C LEU A 474 7.86 4.73 -26.82
N LEU A 475 8.10 4.96 -25.54
CA LEU A 475 8.50 3.95 -24.56
C LEU A 475 7.30 3.65 -23.67
N ASP A 476 6.74 2.46 -23.81
CA ASP A 476 5.51 2.01 -23.16
C ASP A 476 4.45 3.13 -23.02
N PRO A 477 4.07 3.78 -24.14
CA PRO A 477 3.28 5.00 -24.11
C PRO A 477 1.89 4.76 -23.50
N ALA A 478 1.38 5.76 -22.80
CA ALA A 478 0.02 5.69 -22.29
C ALA A 478 -0.98 5.52 -23.44
N ASP A 479 -1.96 4.63 -23.23
CA ASP A 479 -2.97 4.29 -24.21
C ASP A 479 -4.17 5.23 -24.11
N GLU A 480 -4.42 6.00 -25.17
CA GLU A 480 -5.54 6.93 -25.23
C GLU A 480 -6.89 6.22 -25.30
N GLN A 481 -6.93 4.90 -25.51
CA GLN A 481 -8.14 4.09 -25.50
C GLN A 481 -8.43 3.46 -24.13
N ALA A 482 -7.48 3.51 -23.20
CA ALA A 482 -7.68 3.01 -21.84
C ALA A 482 -8.78 3.80 -21.12
N THR A 483 -9.58 3.10 -20.30
CA THR A 483 -10.65 3.72 -19.51
C THR A 483 -10.07 4.59 -18.39
N ASN A 484 -10.83 5.59 -17.94
CA ASN A 484 -10.41 6.52 -16.88
C ASN A 484 -10.42 5.88 -15.47
N ASP A 485 -10.53 4.56 -15.36
CA ASP A 485 -10.70 3.85 -14.09
C ASP A 485 -9.49 4.01 -13.16
N LEU A 486 -8.33 4.45 -13.70
CA LEU A 486 -7.07 4.65 -12.97
C LEU A 486 -6.83 6.09 -12.49
N ALA A 487 -7.51 7.11 -13.02
CA ALA A 487 -7.14 8.51 -12.70
C ALA A 487 -7.59 8.96 -11.31
N ALA A 488 -8.78 8.58 -10.85
CA ALA A 488 -9.23 8.88 -9.49
C ALA A 488 -8.40 8.15 -8.40
N PRO A 489 -8.05 6.86 -8.53
CA PRO A 489 -7.04 6.20 -7.68
C PRO A 489 -5.69 6.92 -7.70
N ALA A 490 -5.16 7.24 -8.88
CA ALA A 490 -3.88 7.90 -9.04
C ALA A 490 -3.88 9.32 -8.45
N THR A 491 -5.00 10.06 -8.53
CA THR A 491 -5.17 11.35 -7.88
C THR A 491 -5.07 11.24 -6.35
N ILE A 492 -5.69 10.21 -5.76
CA ILE A 492 -5.64 9.99 -4.31
C ILE A 492 -4.27 9.49 -3.88
N GLN A 493 -3.65 8.58 -4.65
CA GLN A 493 -2.27 8.15 -4.44
C GLN A 493 -1.32 9.35 -4.43
N ALA A 494 -1.43 10.25 -5.41
CA ALA A 494 -0.64 11.48 -5.47
C ALA A 494 -0.92 12.39 -4.27
N LYS A 495 -2.17 12.54 -3.81
CA LYS A 495 -2.48 13.30 -2.58
C LYS A 495 -1.87 12.68 -1.32
N VAL A 496 -1.87 11.35 -1.21
CA VAL A 496 -1.22 10.64 -0.11
C VAL A 496 0.29 10.90 -0.16
N TRP A 497 0.92 10.78 -1.32
CA TRP A 497 2.34 11.05 -1.46
C TRP A 497 2.69 12.52 -1.21
N SER A 498 1.85 13.46 -1.65
CA SER A 498 1.98 14.88 -1.29
C SER A 498 1.92 15.08 0.23
N ALA A 499 1.01 14.41 0.95
CA ALA A 499 0.95 14.48 2.41
C ALA A 499 2.18 13.84 3.09
N VAL A 500 2.69 12.73 2.57
CA VAL A 500 3.92 12.07 3.06
C VAL A 500 5.14 12.96 2.83
N ALA A 501 5.24 13.58 1.66
CA ALA A 501 6.27 14.57 1.32
C ALA A 501 6.19 15.78 2.25
N ALA A 502 4.99 16.30 2.50
CA ALA A 502 4.77 17.49 3.31
C ALA A 502 5.14 17.31 4.79
N VAL A 503 5.27 16.08 5.29
CA VAL A 503 5.77 15.80 6.65
C VAL A 503 7.24 15.37 6.67
N GLY A 504 7.95 15.47 5.53
CA GLY A 504 9.38 15.23 5.41
C GLY A 504 9.80 13.77 5.47
N LEU A 505 8.87 12.82 5.38
CA LEU A 505 9.19 11.39 5.41
C LEU A 505 10.00 10.95 4.18
N LEU A 506 9.82 11.62 3.05
CA LEU A 506 10.56 11.31 1.82
C LEU A 506 12.04 11.64 1.90
N ARG A 507 12.45 12.48 2.87
CA ARG A 507 13.86 12.83 3.12
C ARG A 507 14.59 11.80 3.96
N THR A 508 13.87 10.84 4.55
CA THR A 508 14.45 9.91 5.52
C THR A 508 15.22 8.76 4.89
N GLY A 509 15.23 8.66 3.55
CA GLY A 509 16.11 7.79 2.77
C GLY A 509 15.58 7.51 1.37
N ASP A 510 16.39 6.85 0.55
CA ASP A 510 16.08 6.54 -0.86
C ASP A 510 15.09 5.37 -1.01
N TRP A 511 14.35 5.02 0.05
CA TRP A 511 13.49 3.82 0.12
C TRP A 511 12.29 3.85 -0.83
N MET A 512 11.99 5.00 -1.43
CA MET A 512 10.99 5.15 -2.49
C MET A 512 11.55 5.11 -3.90
N VAL A 513 12.87 5.25 -4.03
CA VAL A 513 13.53 5.41 -5.32
C VAL A 513 14.12 4.07 -5.69
N ASP A 514 13.76 3.57 -6.87
CA ASP A 514 14.35 2.34 -7.39
C ASP A 514 15.88 2.49 -7.39
N PRO A 515 16.65 1.55 -6.83
CA PRO A 515 18.11 1.63 -6.84
C PRO A 515 18.72 1.77 -8.25
N ARG A 516 17.97 1.36 -9.29
CA ARG A 516 18.32 1.50 -10.72
C ARG A 516 18.19 2.92 -11.24
N GLU A 517 17.51 3.82 -10.52
CA GLU A 517 17.39 5.21 -10.92
C GLU A 517 18.77 5.91 -11.00
N PRO A 518 18.93 6.85 -11.94
CA PRO A 518 20.15 7.63 -12.06
C PRO A 518 20.53 8.29 -10.75
N ARG A 519 21.85 8.46 -10.52
CA ARG A 519 22.35 9.18 -9.34
C ARG A 519 21.74 10.56 -9.21
N LEU A 520 21.47 11.23 -10.34
CA LEU A 520 20.82 12.53 -10.35
C LEU A 520 19.41 12.49 -9.70
N THR A 521 18.64 11.42 -9.87
CA THR A 521 17.36 11.22 -9.18
C THR A 521 17.61 10.98 -7.68
N ARG A 522 18.47 10.01 -7.35
CA ARG A 522 18.72 9.58 -5.96
C ARG A 522 19.33 10.66 -5.07
N ASP A 523 20.27 11.43 -5.60
CA ASP A 523 20.91 12.51 -4.83
C ASP A 523 19.98 13.72 -4.62
N ASN A 524 18.81 13.75 -5.28
CA ASN A 524 17.87 14.86 -5.26
C ASN A 524 16.42 14.45 -4.94
N VAL A 525 16.21 13.32 -4.25
CA VAL A 525 14.87 12.83 -3.82
C VAL A 525 13.97 13.94 -3.26
N PRO A 526 14.44 14.83 -2.35
CA PRO A 526 13.55 15.81 -1.73
C PRO A 526 12.97 16.83 -2.72
N VAL A 527 13.70 17.11 -3.80
CA VAL A 527 13.25 18.00 -4.87
C VAL A 527 12.44 17.21 -5.90
N VAL A 528 12.95 16.06 -6.33
CA VAL A 528 12.34 15.24 -7.41
C VAL A 528 10.97 14.68 -7.00
N PHE A 529 10.81 14.27 -5.75
CA PHE A 529 9.56 13.71 -5.23
C PHE A 529 8.92 14.61 -4.16
N GLY A 530 9.20 15.91 -4.20
CA GLY A 530 8.68 16.87 -3.25
C GLY A 530 7.16 17.07 -3.32
N PRO A 531 6.55 17.77 -2.34
CA PRO A 531 5.10 17.98 -2.31
C PRO A 531 4.53 18.57 -3.60
N ALA A 532 5.25 19.52 -4.20
CA ALA A 532 4.86 20.16 -5.45
C ALA A 532 4.75 19.18 -6.63
N THR A 533 5.65 18.20 -6.72
CA THR A 533 5.61 17.17 -7.76
C THR A 533 4.35 16.34 -7.65
N TRP A 534 3.98 15.93 -6.44
CA TRP A 534 2.77 15.15 -6.22
C TRP A 534 1.48 15.97 -6.36
N GLU A 535 1.52 17.28 -6.09
CA GLU A 535 0.42 18.19 -6.42
C GLU A 535 0.23 18.32 -7.94
N ALA A 536 1.32 18.44 -8.70
CA ALA A 536 1.31 18.47 -10.15
C ALA A 536 0.83 17.13 -10.75
N ALA A 537 1.32 16.00 -10.24
CA ALA A 537 0.86 14.67 -10.60
C ALA A 537 -0.66 14.50 -10.34
N ALA A 538 -1.16 15.00 -9.21
CA ALA A 538 -2.59 15.02 -8.92
C ALA A 538 -3.38 15.94 -9.86
N ALA A 539 -2.78 17.02 -10.38
CA ALA A 539 -3.40 17.90 -11.36
C ALA A 539 -3.49 17.25 -12.74
N GLU A 540 -2.43 16.57 -13.18
CA GLU A 540 -2.42 15.78 -14.42
C GLU A 540 -3.53 14.72 -14.41
N MET A 541 -3.73 14.03 -13.28
CA MET A 541 -4.79 13.01 -13.17
C MET A 541 -6.20 13.59 -13.13
N ARG A 542 -6.40 14.81 -12.60
CA ARG A 542 -7.69 15.50 -12.76
C ARG A 542 -7.99 15.84 -14.21
N ALA A 543 -6.95 16.07 -15.00
CA ALA A 543 -7.01 16.39 -16.42
C ALA A 543 -6.90 15.15 -17.34
N TYR A 544 -6.92 13.94 -16.79
CA TYR A 544 -6.70 12.70 -17.56
C TYR A 544 -7.71 12.51 -18.71
N ASP A 545 -9.00 12.72 -18.43
CA ASP A 545 -10.06 12.60 -19.44
C ASP A 545 -9.91 13.61 -20.57
N ALA A 546 -9.58 14.85 -20.24
CA ALA A 546 -9.32 15.87 -21.25
C ALA A 546 -8.09 15.49 -22.09
N SER A 547 -7.03 15.02 -21.42
CA SER A 547 -5.77 14.68 -22.06
C SER A 547 -5.88 13.50 -23.03
N THR A 548 -6.53 12.43 -22.60
CA THR A 548 -6.75 11.25 -23.45
C THR A 548 -7.72 11.57 -24.58
N ARG A 549 -8.77 12.38 -24.34
CA ARG A 549 -9.68 12.86 -25.38
C ARG A 549 -8.94 13.66 -26.45
N ASP A 550 -8.09 14.62 -26.05
CA ASP A 550 -7.34 15.46 -26.99
C ASP A 550 -6.47 14.65 -27.94
N VAL A 551 -5.81 13.60 -27.43
CA VAL A 551 -5.01 12.67 -28.26
C VAL A 551 -5.91 11.78 -29.13
N ARG A 552 -7.01 11.28 -28.57
CA ARG A 552 -7.96 10.40 -29.25
C ARG A 552 -8.73 11.14 -30.36
N GLU A 553 -8.97 12.43 -30.24
CA GLU A 553 -9.75 13.24 -31.18
C GLU A 553 -8.88 13.97 -32.21
N LEU A 554 -7.56 13.74 -32.21
CA LEU A 554 -6.66 14.29 -33.22
C LEU A 554 -7.18 14.03 -34.65
N PRO A 555 -7.10 15.03 -35.56
CA PRO A 555 -7.53 14.89 -36.95
C PRO A 555 -6.88 13.69 -37.62
N ARG A 556 -7.59 13.03 -38.55
CA ARG A 556 -7.04 11.86 -39.28
C ARG A 556 -5.72 12.18 -40.01
N THR A 557 -5.57 13.41 -40.49
CA THR A 557 -4.32 13.90 -41.10
C THR A 557 -3.16 14.02 -40.11
N ALA A 558 -3.43 14.34 -38.85
CA ALA A 558 -2.44 14.35 -37.76
C ALA A 558 -2.18 12.95 -37.16
N LYS A 559 -3.06 11.97 -37.45
CA LYS A 559 -2.90 10.56 -37.09
C LYS A 559 -2.20 9.73 -38.16
N SER A 560 -2.10 10.20 -39.40
CA SER A 560 -1.26 9.57 -40.42
C SER A 560 0.12 10.22 -40.38
N TRP A 561 1.08 9.55 -39.76
CA TRP A 561 2.45 10.05 -39.65
C TRP A 561 3.26 9.85 -40.94
N ASN A 562 2.61 9.38 -42.01
CA ASN A 562 3.21 9.18 -43.33
C ASN A 562 4.54 8.43 -43.23
N SER A 563 5.65 9.01 -43.70
CA SER A 563 6.98 8.43 -43.65
C SER A 563 7.82 8.89 -42.45
N LEU A 564 7.21 9.48 -41.41
CA LEU A 564 7.93 9.88 -40.20
C LEU A 564 8.52 8.64 -39.50
N PRO A 565 9.83 8.56 -39.23
CA PRO A 565 10.40 7.44 -38.49
C PRO A 565 9.81 7.35 -37.08
N VAL A 566 9.18 6.22 -36.74
CA VAL A 566 8.62 5.98 -35.42
C VAL A 566 9.01 4.61 -34.91
N THR A 567 9.48 4.54 -33.66
CA THR A 567 9.69 3.28 -32.94
C THR A 567 8.85 3.29 -31.67
N VAL A 568 8.00 2.29 -31.48
CA VAL A 568 7.26 2.05 -30.25
C VAL A 568 7.86 0.83 -29.56
N ILE A 569 8.23 0.97 -28.30
CA ILE A 569 8.81 -0.10 -27.47
C ILE A 569 7.82 -0.40 -26.35
N SER A 570 7.26 -1.60 -26.32
CA SER A 570 6.41 -2.08 -25.22
C SER A 570 7.25 -2.75 -24.14
N ALA A 571 6.93 -2.48 -22.88
CA ALA A 571 7.33 -3.32 -21.77
C ALA A 571 6.56 -4.66 -21.79
N ARG A 572 6.90 -5.58 -20.87
CA ARG A 572 6.08 -6.75 -20.61
C ARG A 572 4.70 -6.31 -20.11
N GLY A 573 3.65 -6.69 -20.82
CA GLY A 573 2.28 -6.26 -20.50
C GLY A 573 1.23 -7.19 -21.10
N ASP A 574 -0.02 -6.84 -20.88
CA ASP A 574 -1.16 -7.57 -21.43
C ASP A 574 -1.24 -7.44 -22.97
N GLN A 575 -1.92 -8.40 -23.60
CA GLN A 575 -2.01 -8.47 -25.05
C GLN A 575 -2.75 -7.27 -25.67
N GLN A 576 -3.65 -6.62 -24.93
CA GLN A 576 -4.42 -5.48 -25.42
C GLN A 576 -3.52 -4.24 -25.52
N THR A 577 -2.77 -3.93 -24.47
CA THR A 577 -1.75 -2.86 -24.46
C THR A 577 -0.73 -3.03 -25.58
N ILE A 578 -0.17 -4.24 -25.72
CA ILE A 578 0.78 -4.56 -26.80
C ILE A 578 0.15 -4.36 -28.18
N THR A 579 -1.13 -4.71 -28.34
CA THR A 579 -1.87 -4.51 -29.60
C THR A 579 -2.06 -3.04 -29.91
N HIS A 580 -2.41 -2.22 -28.92
CA HIS A 580 -2.56 -0.77 -29.10
C HIS A 580 -1.22 -0.10 -29.44
N HIS A 581 -0.11 -0.50 -28.81
CA HIS A 581 1.22 0.00 -29.16
C HIS A 581 1.61 -0.34 -30.60
N ARG A 582 1.24 -1.54 -31.09
CA ARG A 582 1.40 -1.91 -32.49
C ARG A 582 0.58 -1.03 -33.43
N GLN A 583 -0.65 -0.70 -33.06
CA GLN A 583 -1.51 0.21 -33.82
C GLN A 583 -0.92 1.62 -33.87
N ILE A 584 -0.37 2.11 -32.77
CA ILE A 584 0.34 3.40 -32.71
C ILE A 584 1.54 3.38 -33.67
N ALA A 585 2.36 2.32 -33.66
CA ALA A 585 3.48 2.21 -34.60
C ALA A 585 2.99 2.22 -36.07
N ALA A 586 1.86 1.56 -36.36
CA ALA A 586 1.28 1.47 -37.70
C ALA A 586 0.72 2.80 -38.25
N LEU A 587 0.64 3.86 -37.43
CA LEU A 587 0.31 5.21 -37.90
C LEU A 587 1.39 5.78 -38.84
N SER A 588 2.59 5.20 -38.85
CA SER A 588 3.67 5.51 -39.80
C SER A 588 3.99 4.33 -40.72
N THR A 589 4.26 4.60 -42.00
CA THR A 589 4.76 3.61 -42.96
C THR A 589 6.20 3.17 -42.67
N ARG A 590 6.92 3.94 -41.83
CA ARG A 590 8.26 3.59 -41.30
C ARG A 590 8.19 3.22 -39.81
N GLY A 591 7.00 2.90 -39.32
CA GLY A 591 6.76 2.48 -37.95
C GLY A 591 7.39 1.13 -37.62
N ARG A 592 7.97 1.03 -36.43
CA ARG A 592 8.48 -0.23 -35.86
C ARG A 592 7.90 -0.42 -34.47
N HIS A 593 7.44 -1.64 -34.18
CA HIS A 593 7.02 -2.04 -32.84
C HIS A 593 7.99 -3.10 -32.32
N ILE A 594 8.51 -2.87 -31.12
CA ILE A 594 9.44 -3.76 -30.41
C ILE A 594 8.81 -4.10 -29.06
N VAL A 595 8.90 -5.35 -28.64
CA VAL A 595 8.51 -5.78 -27.30
C VAL A 595 9.79 -6.13 -26.53
N ALA A 596 9.98 -5.51 -25.37
CA ALA A 596 11.11 -5.76 -24.48
C ALA A 596 10.63 -6.73 -23.37
N PRO A 597 10.86 -8.06 -23.51
CA PRO A 597 10.19 -9.07 -22.69
C PRO A 597 10.62 -9.10 -21.22
N ILE A 598 11.80 -8.55 -20.93
CA ILE A 598 12.40 -8.47 -19.58
C ILE A 598 12.19 -7.11 -18.91
N ALA A 599 11.62 -6.14 -19.62
CA ALA A 599 11.50 -4.78 -19.13
C ALA A 599 10.11 -4.55 -18.52
N ASP A 600 10.08 -3.85 -17.39
CA ASP A 600 8.84 -3.41 -16.72
C ASP A 600 8.38 -2.04 -17.28
N HIS A 601 7.24 -1.53 -16.81
CA HIS A 601 6.68 -0.24 -17.28
C HIS A 601 7.65 0.94 -17.07
N TYR A 602 8.53 0.86 -16.07
CA TYR A 602 9.57 1.85 -15.79
C TYR A 602 10.81 1.49 -16.61
N LEU A 603 10.69 1.70 -17.91
CA LEU A 603 11.76 1.53 -18.90
C LEU A 603 13.03 2.40 -18.74
N PRO A 604 13.09 3.51 -17.97
CA PRO A 604 14.34 4.26 -17.84
C PRO A 604 15.20 3.69 -16.70
N GLY A 605 15.95 2.65 -17.01
CA GLY A 605 16.87 1.98 -16.07
C GLY A 605 17.39 0.64 -16.58
N ALA A 606 16.71 0.04 -17.56
CA ALA A 606 17.25 -1.08 -18.31
C ALA A 606 18.43 -0.60 -19.18
N SER A 607 19.64 -1.05 -18.83
CA SER A 607 20.81 -0.95 -19.69
C SER A 607 20.50 -1.67 -21.01
N PHE A 608 20.41 -0.94 -22.12
CA PHE A 608 20.29 -1.50 -23.47
C PHE A 608 21.67 -1.78 -24.07
#